data_AF-A0A6I3D345-F1
#
_entry.id   AF-A0A6I3D345-F1
#
_cell.length_a   1.000
_cell.length_b   1.000
_cell.length_c   1.000
_cell.angle_alpha   90.00
_cell.angle_beta   90.00
_cell.angle_gamma   90.00
#
_symmetry.space_group_name_H-M   'P 1'
#
loop_
_entity.id
_entity.type
_entity.pdbx_description
1 polymer ?
#
loop_
_entity_poly.entity_id
_entity_poly.type
_entity_poly.pdbx_seq_one_letter_code
_entity_poly.pdbx_strand_id
1 'polypeptide(L)'
;MDQAIELHKATSGSEWWRSGVIYQIYPRSFADANGDGIGDLKGIEQKLDSLAALGIDAVWLSPFFKSPQKDAGYDVADYIDVDPLFGTLEDFDSMLAKAHSLGIRVMIDLVPNHTSDQHQWFQKALASAPGSAEREFYHFKDGLGANGELPPNNWVSMFGGPAWTRITEKDGTPGQWFVHLFDSSQPDLNWSNEKVQEAFEEILKFWL
;
A
#
# COMPACT_ATOMS: atom_id res chain seq x y z
N MET A 1 28.44 -36.23 -3.81
CA MET A 1 27.47 -35.88 -2.75
C MET A 1 27.82 -34.47 -2.34
N ASP A 2 27.19 -33.48 -2.96
CA ASP A 2 27.30 -32.10 -2.49
C ASP A 2 26.55 -32.00 -1.18
N GLN A 3 27.27 -31.82 -0.08
CA GLN A 3 26.66 -31.29 1.13
C GLN A 3 26.27 -29.85 0.80
N ALA A 4 24.97 -29.58 0.70
CA ALA A 4 24.46 -28.22 0.69
C ALA A 4 25.06 -27.48 1.89
N ILE A 5 25.81 -26.42 1.61
CA ILE A 5 26.40 -25.57 2.63
C ILE A 5 25.23 -24.87 3.32
N GLU A 6 25.05 -25.10 4.63
CA GLU A 6 24.14 -24.29 5.44
C GLU A 6 24.72 -22.88 5.54
N LEU A 7 24.21 -21.96 4.71
CA LEU A 7 24.70 -20.58 4.61
C LEU A 7 24.38 -19.78 5.88
N HIS A 8 23.23 -20.03 6.49
CA HIS A 8 22.85 -19.52 7.80
C HIS A 8 21.75 -20.41 8.42
N LYS A 9 21.55 -20.27 9.73
CA LYS A 9 20.49 -20.95 10.47
C LYS A 9 19.48 -19.94 10.96
N ALA A 10 18.28 -19.96 10.38
CA ALA A 10 17.18 -19.16 10.89
C ALA A 10 16.70 -19.68 12.26
N THR A 11 16.31 -18.75 13.13
CA THR A 11 15.61 -19.08 14.37
C THR A 11 14.27 -19.71 14.00
N SER A 12 13.91 -20.84 14.59
CA SER A 12 12.61 -21.47 14.36
C SER A 12 11.56 -20.92 15.35
N GLY A 13 10.28 -21.02 14.98
CA GLY A 13 9.17 -20.55 15.82
C GLY A 13 8.78 -19.09 15.59
N SER A 14 8.16 -18.48 16.60
CA SER A 14 7.54 -17.14 16.50
C SER A 14 8.53 -16.00 16.32
N GLU A 15 9.81 -16.20 16.67
CA GLU A 15 10.86 -15.18 16.60
C GLU A 15 11.83 -15.40 15.42
N TRP A 16 11.39 -16.09 14.36
CA TRP A 16 12.21 -16.39 13.19
C TRP A 16 12.86 -15.15 12.55
N TRP A 17 12.15 -14.02 12.59
CA TRP A 17 12.54 -12.74 12.00
C TRP A 17 13.78 -12.13 12.65
N ARG A 18 14.20 -12.57 13.85
CA ARG A 18 15.39 -12.04 14.52
C ARG A 18 16.70 -12.40 13.82
N SER A 19 16.71 -13.49 13.06
CA SER A 19 17.90 -13.97 12.33
C SER A 19 17.57 -14.38 10.89
N GLY A 20 16.38 -14.05 10.42
CA GLY A 20 15.91 -14.39 9.08
C GLY A 20 16.56 -13.51 8.01
N VAL A 21 16.86 -14.11 6.86
CA VAL A 21 17.31 -13.40 5.66
C VAL A 21 16.07 -13.07 4.82
N ILE A 22 15.75 -11.78 4.74
CA ILE A 22 14.58 -11.26 4.01
C ILE A 22 15.03 -10.72 2.66
N TYR A 23 14.39 -11.16 1.59
CA TYR A 23 14.59 -10.65 0.23
C TYR A 23 13.43 -9.74 -0.16
N GLN A 24 13.69 -8.45 -0.29
CA GLN A 24 12.67 -7.50 -0.73
C GLN A 24 12.50 -7.58 -2.25
N ILE A 25 11.25 -7.70 -2.69
CA ILE A 25 10.85 -7.73 -4.09
C ILE A 25 10.05 -6.48 -4.39
N TYR A 26 10.42 -5.80 -5.46
CA TYR A 26 9.61 -4.76 -6.08
C TYR A 26 8.87 -5.38 -7.28
N PRO A 27 7.57 -5.72 -7.17
CA PRO A 27 6.88 -6.64 -8.09
C PRO A 27 7.02 -6.24 -9.55
N ARG A 28 6.77 -4.95 -9.84
CA ARG A 28 6.78 -4.35 -11.17
C ARG A 28 8.08 -4.55 -11.97
N SER A 29 9.21 -4.77 -11.29
CA SER A 29 10.52 -4.84 -11.96
C SER A 29 11.27 -6.15 -11.70
N PHE A 30 10.61 -7.15 -11.09
CA PHE A 30 11.28 -8.38 -10.70
C PHE A 30 11.29 -9.44 -11.80
N ALA A 31 10.12 -9.90 -12.26
CA ALA A 31 10.00 -10.90 -13.30
C ALA A 31 8.62 -10.81 -13.97
N ASP A 32 8.61 -10.67 -15.29
CA ASP A 32 7.43 -10.65 -16.16
C ASP A 32 7.15 -12.07 -16.67
N ALA A 33 5.93 -12.58 -16.45
CA ALA A 33 5.54 -13.92 -16.90
C ALA A 33 4.64 -13.90 -18.15
N ASN A 34 4.05 -12.77 -18.50
CA ASN A 34 3.05 -12.66 -19.56
C ASN A 34 3.59 -11.96 -20.83
N GLY A 35 4.75 -11.32 -20.74
CA GLY A 35 5.45 -10.64 -21.83
C GLY A 35 5.01 -9.19 -22.08
N ASP A 36 4.31 -8.55 -21.15
CA ASP A 36 3.84 -7.16 -21.27
C ASP A 36 4.89 -6.10 -20.84
N GLY A 37 6.03 -6.55 -20.31
CA GLY A 37 7.14 -5.71 -19.86
C GLY A 37 7.07 -5.30 -18.39
N ILE A 38 6.07 -5.76 -17.64
CA ILE A 38 5.88 -5.49 -16.22
C ILE A 38 5.98 -6.78 -15.42
N GLY A 39 6.71 -6.73 -14.30
CA GLY A 39 6.79 -7.88 -13.41
C GLY A 39 5.47 -8.13 -12.67
N ASP A 40 5.11 -9.39 -12.50
CA ASP A 40 3.82 -9.85 -11.99
C ASP A 40 3.96 -10.99 -10.95
N LEU A 41 2.86 -11.37 -10.29
CA LEU A 41 2.87 -12.40 -9.24
C LEU A 41 3.26 -13.78 -9.78
N LYS A 42 2.91 -14.11 -11.03
CA LYS A 42 3.32 -15.36 -11.68
C LYS A 42 4.82 -15.39 -11.98
N GLY A 43 5.40 -14.25 -12.33
CA GLY A 43 6.83 -14.09 -12.52
C GLY A 43 7.58 -14.28 -11.21
N ILE A 44 7.06 -13.72 -10.10
CA ILE A 44 7.60 -13.98 -8.76
C ILE A 44 7.53 -15.48 -8.44
N GLU A 45 6.36 -16.11 -8.65
CA GLU A 45 6.14 -17.54 -8.42
C GLU A 45 7.18 -18.41 -9.15
N GLN A 46 7.46 -18.10 -10.43
CA GLN A 46 8.46 -18.80 -11.26
C GLN A 46 9.90 -18.66 -10.74
N LYS A 47 10.22 -17.66 -9.93
CA LYS A 47 11.57 -17.43 -9.38
C LYS A 47 11.75 -17.97 -7.96
N LEU A 48 10.69 -18.45 -7.30
CA LEU A 48 10.77 -18.92 -5.91
C LEU A 48 11.76 -20.08 -5.73
N ASP A 49 11.90 -20.99 -6.70
CA ASP A 49 12.90 -22.07 -6.61
C ASP A 49 14.34 -21.51 -6.63
N SER A 50 14.59 -20.43 -7.37
CA SER A 50 15.90 -19.76 -7.38
C SER A 50 16.15 -19.00 -6.08
N LEU A 51 15.12 -18.39 -5.51
CA LEU A 51 15.20 -17.72 -4.21
C LEU A 51 15.42 -18.73 -3.07
N ALA A 52 14.77 -19.90 -3.13
CA ALA A 52 15.03 -20.99 -2.19
C ALA A 52 16.49 -21.47 -2.27
N ALA A 53 17.03 -21.61 -3.48
CA ALA A 53 18.43 -21.98 -3.69
C ALA A 53 19.41 -20.90 -3.21
N LEU A 54 19.02 -19.63 -3.22
CA LEU A 54 19.79 -18.52 -2.62
C LEU A 54 19.84 -18.64 -1.08
N GLY A 55 18.90 -19.37 -0.47
CA GLY A 55 18.84 -19.60 0.97
C GLY A 55 18.19 -18.44 1.73
N ILE A 56 17.12 -17.85 1.20
CA ILE A 56 16.34 -16.84 1.93
C ILE A 56 15.28 -17.50 2.82
N ASP A 57 14.86 -16.80 3.89
CA ASP A 57 13.78 -17.29 4.77
C ASP A 57 12.43 -16.66 4.46
N ALA A 58 12.43 -15.48 3.86
CA ALA A 58 11.23 -14.74 3.53
C ALA A 58 11.42 -13.83 2.33
N VAL A 59 10.32 -13.61 1.60
CA VAL A 59 10.20 -12.50 0.66
C VAL A 59 9.39 -11.38 1.31
N TRP A 60 9.78 -10.13 1.06
CA TRP A 60 8.98 -8.94 1.38
C TRP A 60 8.55 -8.27 0.10
N LEU A 61 7.25 -8.28 -0.20
CA LEU A 61 6.69 -7.64 -1.37
C LEU A 61 6.41 -6.16 -1.07
N SER A 62 6.97 -5.27 -1.88
CA SER A 62 6.45 -3.89 -2.01
C SER A 62 4.98 -3.94 -2.49
N PRO A 63 4.19 -2.85 -2.37
CA PRO A 63 2.76 -2.90 -2.64
C PRO A 63 2.39 -3.48 -4.02
N PHE A 64 1.43 -4.40 -4.01
CA PHE A 64 0.80 -5.00 -5.19
C PHE A 64 -0.73 -4.85 -5.18
N PHE A 65 -1.25 -4.07 -4.24
CA PHE A 65 -2.67 -3.75 -4.14
C PHE A 65 -3.12 -2.89 -5.32
N LYS A 66 -4.41 -2.91 -5.60
CA LYS A 66 -5.01 -2.06 -6.63
C LYS A 66 -4.67 -0.59 -6.40
N SER A 67 -4.07 0.05 -7.39
CA SER A 67 -3.55 1.40 -7.30
C SER A 67 -3.56 2.11 -8.66
N PRO A 68 -3.78 3.43 -8.73
CA PRO A 68 -3.56 4.22 -9.94
C PRO A 68 -2.08 4.35 -10.35
N GLN A 69 -1.15 3.85 -9.52
CA GLN A 69 0.29 3.80 -9.76
C GLN A 69 0.96 5.18 -9.83
N LYS A 70 0.38 6.21 -9.20
CA LYS A 70 0.99 7.56 -9.15
C LYS A 70 2.21 7.61 -8.23
N ASP A 71 2.25 6.73 -7.23
CA ASP A 71 3.42 6.48 -6.38
C ASP A 71 3.75 4.98 -6.38
N ALA A 72 3.67 4.38 -7.57
CA ALA A 72 4.03 3.00 -7.86
C ALA A 72 3.50 1.94 -6.86
N GLY A 73 2.23 2.07 -6.49
CA GLY A 73 1.51 1.13 -5.63
C GLY A 73 1.30 1.63 -4.20
N TYR A 74 2.00 2.67 -3.76
CA TYR A 74 1.79 3.26 -2.44
C TYR A 74 0.53 4.14 -2.37
N ASP A 75 -0.02 4.57 -3.51
CA ASP A 75 -1.35 5.18 -3.62
C ASP A 75 -2.44 4.09 -3.74
N VAL A 76 -2.79 3.44 -2.63
CA VAL A 76 -3.71 2.28 -2.60
C VAL A 76 -5.18 2.68 -2.78
N ALA A 77 -5.84 2.15 -3.80
CA ALA A 77 -7.27 2.36 -4.10
C ALA A 77 -8.18 1.23 -3.59
N ASP A 78 -7.64 0.03 -3.37
CA ASP A 78 -8.33 -1.07 -2.67
C ASP A 78 -7.30 -1.97 -1.97
N TYR A 79 -7.38 -2.07 -0.64
CA TYR A 79 -6.40 -2.80 0.17
C TYR A 79 -6.60 -4.32 0.17
N ILE A 80 -7.75 -4.82 -0.28
CA ILE A 80 -8.10 -6.25 -0.21
C ILE A 80 -8.23 -6.88 -1.60
N ASP A 81 -7.67 -6.22 -2.61
CA ASP A 81 -7.63 -6.69 -3.99
C ASP A 81 -6.21 -6.51 -4.55
N VAL A 82 -5.88 -7.34 -5.53
CA VAL A 82 -4.60 -7.28 -6.26
C VAL A 82 -4.76 -6.33 -7.43
N ASP A 83 -3.74 -5.52 -7.72
CA ASP A 83 -3.76 -4.72 -8.94
C ASP A 83 -3.79 -5.64 -10.17
N PRO A 84 -4.72 -5.45 -11.12
CA PRO A 84 -4.75 -6.26 -12.34
C PRO A 84 -3.46 -6.23 -13.15
N LEU A 85 -2.59 -5.23 -12.93
CA LEU A 85 -1.23 -5.18 -13.46
C LEU A 85 -0.35 -6.35 -12.98
N PHE A 86 -0.60 -6.86 -11.77
CA PHE A 86 0.21 -7.90 -11.14
C PHE A 86 -0.46 -9.28 -11.12
N GLY A 87 -1.76 -9.35 -11.38
CA GLY A 87 -2.53 -10.60 -11.44
C GLY A 87 -3.83 -10.54 -10.66
N THR A 88 -4.23 -11.67 -10.08
CA THR A 88 -5.44 -11.78 -9.24
C THR A 88 -5.13 -12.28 -7.82
N LEU A 89 -6.14 -12.31 -6.96
CA LEU A 89 -6.04 -12.95 -5.64
C LEU A 89 -5.69 -14.45 -5.76
N GLU A 90 -6.20 -15.14 -6.77
CA GLU A 90 -5.83 -16.55 -7.03
C GLU A 90 -4.36 -16.70 -7.44
N ASP A 91 -3.79 -15.71 -8.15
CA ASP A 91 -2.36 -15.70 -8.46
C ASP A 91 -1.51 -15.49 -7.21
N PHE A 92 -1.96 -14.63 -6.29
CA PHE A 92 -1.34 -14.45 -4.99
C PHE A 92 -1.39 -15.74 -4.16
N ASP A 93 -2.55 -16.41 -4.09
CA ASP A 93 -2.70 -17.69 -3.38
C ASP A 93 -1.78 -18.78 -3.94
N SER A 94 -1.65 -18.86 -5.27
CA SER A 94 -0.73 -19.80 -5.94
C SER A 94 0.72 -19.53 -5.56
N MET A 95 1.15 -18.27 -5.65
CA MET A 95 2.50 -17.84 -5.29
C MET A 95 2.80 -18.09 -3.80
N LEU A 96 1.86 -17.76 -2.92
CA LEU A 96 1.96 -17.99 -1.47
C LEU A 96 2.09 -19.48 -1.14
N ALA A 97 1.26 -20.33 -1.75
CA ALA A 97 1.32 -21.78 -1.57
C ALA A 97 2.68 -22.34 -2.02
N LYS A 98 3.20 -21.88 -3.17
CA LYS A 98 4.52 -22.27 -3.66
C LYS A 98 5.63 -21.80 -2.71
N ALA A 99 5.58 -20.56 -2.21
CA ALA A 99 6.57 -20.04 -1.26
C ALA A 99 6.60 -20.88 0.03
N HIS A 100 5.43 -21.15 0.61
CA HIS A 100 5.31 -21.99 1.80
C HIS A 100 5.79 -23.43 1.56
N SER A 101 5.57 -24.00 0.38
CA SER A 101 6.08 -25.34 0.02
C SER A 101 7.61 -25.42 0.03
N LEU A 102 8.28 -24.28 -0.15
CA LEU A 102 9.73 -24.10 -0.13
C LEU A 102 10.25 -23.64 1.25
N GLY A 103 9.38 -23.50 2.25
CA GLY A 103 9.75 -22.97 3.57
C GLY A 103 9.99 -21.45 3.58
N ILE A 104 9.68 -20.75 2.50
CA ILE A 104 9.80 -19.29 2.38
C ILE A 104 8.53 -18.64 2.92
N ARG A 105 8.69 -17.68 3.84
CA ARG A 105 7.58 -16.85 4.35
C ARG A 105 7.31 -15.68 3.41
N VAL A 106 6.08 -15.19 3.41
CA VAL A 106 5.70 -14.01 2.62
C VAL A 106 5.32 -12.88 3.58
N MET A 107 5.98 -11.75 3.42
CA MET A 107 5.64 -10.48 4.05
C MET A 107 5.12 -9.53 2.98
N ILE A 108 4.09 -8.77 3.31
CA ILE A 108 3.51 -7.74 2.44
C ILE A 108 3.72 -6.37 3.07
N ASP A 109 3.97 -5.37 2.23
CA ASP A 109 3.95 -3.98 2.67
C ASP A 109 2.52 -3.53 2.96
N LEU A 110 2.31 -2.78 4.04
CA LEU A 110 1.01 -2.19 4.37
C LEU A 110 1.20 -0.68 4.43
N VAL A 111 0.34 0.07 3.75
CA VAL A 111 0.44 1.53 3.63
C VAL A 111 -0.68 2.21 4.44
N PRO A 112 -0.50 2.45 5.75
CA PRO A 112 -1.57 2.89 6.63
C PRO A 112 -1.78 4.41 6.70
N ASN A 113 -0.82 5.22 6.26
CA ASN A 113 -0.88 6.66 6.46
C ASN A 113 -1.93 7.35 5.58
N HIS A 114 -2.02 6.94 4.32
CA HIS A 114 -2.85 7.56 3.29
C HIS A 114 -3.44 6.48 2.39
N THR A 115 -4.50 6.85 1.67
CA THR A 115 -5.04 6.05 0.55
C THR A 115 -4.79 6.78 -0.76
N SER A 116 -5.16 6.17 -1.89
CA SER A 116 -5.39 6.91 -3.14
C SER A 116 -6.58 7.86 -3.02
N ASP A 117 -6.57 8.95 -3.77
CA ASP A 117 -7.74 9.81 -4.02
C ASP A 117 -8.87 9.05 -4.73
N GLN A 118 -8.58 7.95 -5.41
CA GLN A 118 -9.59 7.08 -6.02
C GLN A 118 -10.18 6.05 -5.04
N HIS A 119 -9.64 5.95 -3.81
CA HIS A 119 -10.16 5.05 -2.80
C HIS A 119 -11.63 5.40 -2.47
N GLN A 120 -12.47 4.38 -2.30
CA GLN A 120 -13.91 4.57 -2.06
C GLN A 120 -14.22 5.46 -0.84
N TRP A 121 -13.36 5.42 0.18
CA TRP A 121 -13.51 6.27 1.37
C TRP A 121 -13.32 7.75 1.01
N PHE A 122 -12.28 8.09 0.24
CA PHE A 122 -12.04 9.47 -0.16
C PHE A 122 -13.13 9.98 -1.11
N GLN A 123 -13.57 9.15 -2.06
CA GLN A 123 -14.67 9.50 -2.95
C GLN A 123 -15.98 9.79 -2.19
N LYS A 124 -16.26 9.00 -1.13
CA LYS A 124 -17.38 9.27 -0.21
C LYS A 124 -17.15 10.57 0.58
N ALA A 125 -15.95 10.80 1.08
CA ALA A 125 -15.60 12.03 1.80
C ALA A 125 -15.81 13.28 0.92
N LEU A 126 -15.39 13.25 -0.34
CA LEU A 126 -15.61 14.32 -1.32
C LEU A 126 -17.09 14.52 -1.64
N ALA A 127 -17.90 13.46 -1.59
CA ALA A 127 -19.32 13.51 -1.88
C ALA A 127 -20.18 14.01 -0.71
N SER A 128 -19.65 13.97 0.52
CA SER A 128 -20.35 14.35 1.76
C SER A 128 -20.02 15.77 2.22
N ALA A 129 -20.93 16.35 3.00
CA ALA A 129 -20.78 17.69 3.56
C ALA A 129 -19.68 17.76 4.64
N PRO A 130 -19.09 18.95 4.90
CA PRO A 130 -18.20 19.17 6.04
C PRO A 130 -18.81 18.71 7.37
N GLY A 131 -18.01 18.06 8.21
CA GLY A 131 -18.44 17.50 9.51
C GLY A 131 -19.20 16.17 9.45
N SER A 132 -19.37 15.57 8.26
CA SER A 132 -19.92 14.22 8.10
C SER A 132 -18.94 13.14 8.52
N ALA A 133 -19.46 11.95 8.85
CA ALA A 133 -18.64 10.80 9.22
C ALA A 133 -17.67 10.37 8.10
N GLU A 134 -18.08 10.49 6.82
CA GLU A 134 -17.20 10.20 5.69
C GLU A 134 -16.07 11.22 5.57
N ARG A 135 -16.32 12.50 5.90
CA ARG A 135 -15.29 13.55 5.89
C ARG A 135 -14.24 13.32 6.98
N GLU A 136 -14.68 12.85 8.14
CA GLU A 136 -13.81 12.58 9.29
C GLU A 136 -12.86 11.37 9.11
N PHE A 137 -12.99 10.60 8.01
CA PHE A 137 -12.00 9.56 7.65
C PHE A 137 -10.64 10.15 7.24
N TYR A 138 -10.62 11.41 6.81
CA TYR A 138 -9.42 12.12 6.36
C TYR A 138 -9.29 13.45 7.09
N HIS A 139 -8.10 14.05 7.00
CA HIS A 139 -7.87 15.37 7.56
C HIS A 139 -8.34 16.48 6.62
N PHE A 140 -9.62 16.85 6.71
CA PHE A 140 -10.15 18.07 6.12
C PHE A 140 -10.09 19.25 7.10
N LYS A 141 -9.73 20.43 6.59
CA LYS A 141 -9.66 21.69 7.34
C LYS A 141 -10.11 22.86 6.49
N ASP A 142 -10.73 23.84 7.14
CA ASP A 142 -11.01 25.13 6.52
C ASP A 142 -9.70 25.87 6.23
N GLY A 143 -9.65 26.57 5.10
CA GLY A 143 -8.52 27.40 4.73
C GLY A 143 -8.47 28.69 5.53
N LEU A 144 -7.32 29.38 5.46
CA LEU A 144 -7.13 30.72 5.97
C LEU A 144 -7.42 31.77 4.88
N GLY A 145 -7.47 33.06 5.25
CA GLY A 145 -7.81 34.16 4.33
C GLY A 145 -9.29 34.52 4.36
N ALA A 146 -9.70 35.53 3.59
CA ALA A 146 -11.06 36.06 3.65
C ALA A 146 -12.09 35.06 3.09
N ASN A 147 -11.66 34.21 2.14
CA ASN A 147 -12.49 33.22 1.45
C ASN A 147 -11.88 31.80 1.56
N GLY A 148 -11.02 31.56 2.56
CA GLY A 148 -10.34 30.27 2.74
C GLY A 148 -9.32 29.94 1.63
N GLU A 149 -8.82 30.94 0.91
CA GLU A 149 -7.91 30.81 -0.24
C GLU A 149 -6.48 30.40 0.10
N LEU A 150 -6.11 30.45 1.37
CA LEU A 150 -4.79 30.02 1.86
C LEU A 150 -4.91 28.66 2.56
N PRO A 151 -3.87 27.81 2.48
CA PRO A 151 -3.88 26.53 3.19
C PRO A 151 -3.91 26.73 4.72
N PRO A 152 -4.35 25.73 5.49
CA PRO A 152 -4.46 25.80 6.96
C PRO A 152 -3.12 26.09 7.67
N ASN A 153 -2.01 25.69 7.08
CA ASN A 153 -0.65 25.96 7.56
C ASN A 153 0.35 25.94 6.39
N ASN A 154 1.65 26.09 6.70
CA ASN A 154 2.75 26.13 5.74
C ASN A 154 3.47 24.78 5.56
N TRP A 155 2.83 23.65 5.86
CA TRP A 155 3.43 22.34 5.66
C TRP A 155 3.72 22.05 4.18
N VAL A 156 4.78 21.29 3.96
CA VAL A 156 5.33 20.98 2.63
C VAL A 156 5.24 19.47 2.43
N SER A 157 4.84 19.04 1.23
CA SER A 157 4.82 17.63 0.84
C SER A 157 6.25 17.08 0.79
N MET A 158 6.41 15.80 1.09
CA MET A 158 7.66 15.07 0.92
C MET A 158 8.14 15.05 -0.54
N PHE A 159 7.24 15.23 -1.51
CA PHE A 159 7.57 15.33 -2.95
C PHE A 159 7.73 16.78 -3.42
N GLY A 160 7.67 17.76 -2.51
CA GLY A 160 7.79 19.18 -2.78
C GLY A 160 6.45 19.87 -3.06
N GLY A 161 6.42 21.19 -2.84
CA GLY A 161 5.19 21.98 -2.91
C GLY A 161 4.33 21.87 -1.64
N PRO A 162 3.15 22.52 -1.61
CA PRO A 162 2.26 22.50 -0.45
C PRO A 162 1.75 21.10 -0.12
N ALA A 163 1.61 20.78 1.16
CA ALA A 163 1.00 19.51 1.63
C ALA A 163 -0.54 19.56 1.71
N TRP A 164 -1.17 20.57 1.08
CA TRP A 164 -2.60 20.79 1.16
C TRP A 164 -3.16 21.07 -0.23
N THR A 165 -4.24 20.38 -0.56
CA THR A 165 -5.00 20.62 -1.78
C THR A 165 -6.43 21.03 -1.43
N ARG A 166 -6.89 22.13 -2.04
CA ARG A 166 -8.26 22.62 -1.86
C ARG A 166 -9.20 21.85 -2.77
N ILE A 167 -10.31 21.37 -2.23
CA ILE A 167 -11.34 20.74 -3.06
C ILE A 167 -12.28 21.80 -3.65
N THR A 168 -12.97 21.38 -4.70
CA THR A 168 -14.16 22.09 -5.22
C THR A 168 -15.38 21.27 -4.83
N GLU A 169 -16.35 21.91 -4.18
CA GLU A 169 -17.61 21.28 -3.82
C GLU A 169 -18.46 20.98 -5.07
N LYS A 170 -19.50 20.15 -4.92
CA LYS A 170 -20.37 19.74 -6.03
C LYS A 170 -21.07 20.91 -6.73
N ASP A 171 -21.31 22.01 -6.02
CA ASP A 171 -21.91 23.23 -6.55
C ASP A 171 -20.90 24.17 -7.24
N GLY A 172 -19.63 23.74 -7.34
CA GLY A 172 -18.55 24.51 -7.95
C GLY A 172 -17.90 25.52 -7.00
N THR A 173 -18.37 25.62 -5.75
CA THR A 173 -17.78 26.54 -4.77
C THR A 173 -16.47 25.99 -4.19
N PRO A 174 -15.52 26.85 -3.82
CA PRO A 174 -14.30 26.41 -3.16
C PRO A 174 -14.58 25.80 -1.77
N GLY A 175 -14.21 24.55 -1.56
CA GLY A 175 -14.45 23.81 -0.32
C GLY A 175 -13.30 23.84 0.67
N GLN A 176 -13.27 22.82 1.54
CA GLN A 176 -12.18 22.59 2.50
C GLN A 176 -10.89 22.12 1.82
N TRP A 177 -9.77 22.23 2.54
CA TRP A 177 -8.49 21.66 2.18
C TRP A 177 -8.35 20.28 2.80
N PHE A 178 -7.76 19.32 2.07
CA PHE A 178 -7.29 18.07 2.65
C PHE A 178 -5.77 18.02 2.67
N VAL A 179 -5.20 17.38 3.69
CA VAL A 179 -3.76 17.18 3.78
C VAL A 179 -3.33 15.95 2.99
N HIS A 180 -2.18 16.06 2.34
CA HIS A 180 -1.45 14.95 1.73
C HIS A 180 0.03 15.18 2.01
N LEU A 181 0.66 14.29 2.79
CA LEU A 181 2.09 14.42 3.10
C LEU A 181 2.99 13.96 1.94
N PHE A 182 2.41 13.27 0.95
CA PHE A 182 3.08 12.80 -0.25
C PHE A 182 2.43 13.44 -1.49
N ASP A 183 2.09 12.68 -2.53
CA ASP A 183 1.43 13.21 -3.72
C ASP A 183 0.03 13.78 -3.40
N SER A 184 -0.41 14.76 -4.18
CA SER A 184 -1.77 15.32 -4.08
C SER A 184 -2.89 14.28 -4.23
N SER A 185 -2.61 13.12 -4.83
CA SER A 185 -3.53 11.99 -4.90
C SER A 185 -3.43 11.02 -3.72
N GLN A 186 -2.68 11.35 -2.67
CA GLN A 186 -2.49 10.52 -1.47
C GLN A 186 -3.04 11.22 -0.22
N PRO A 187 -4.38 11.40 -0.10
CA PRO A 187 -4.98 12.02 1.07
C PRO A 187 -4.70 11.21 2.35
N ASP A 188 -4.21 11.89 3.38
CA ASP A 188 -3.86 11.28 4.66
C ASP A 188 -5.11 10.92 5.47
N LEU A 189 -5.11 9.69 6.00
CA LEU A 189 -6.13 9.16 6.86
C LEU A 189 -6.07 9.80 8.26
N ASN A 190 -7.24 10.03 8.84
CA ASN A 190 -7.36 10.54 10.20
C ASN A 190 -7.33 9.40 11.23
N TRP A 191 -6.15 9.04 11.70
CA TRP A 191 -5.98 7.95 12.70
C TRP A 191 -6.57 8.26 14.08
N SER A 192 -6.99 9.50 14.35
CA SER A 192 -7.78 9.81 15.56
C SER A 192 -9.23 9.33 15.47
N ASN A 193 -9.68 8.92 14.28
CA ASN A 193 -11.00 8.33 14.06
C ASN A 193 -10.94 6.80 14.25
N GLU A 194 -11.69 6.28 15.22
CA GLU A 194 -11.76 4.84 15.51
C GLU A 194 -12.21 4.01 14.30
N LYS A 195 -13.01 4.57 13.38
CA LYS A 195 -13.44 3.87 12.16
C LYS A 195 -12.31 3.61 11.17
N VAL A 196 -11.26 4.43 11.18
CA VAL A 196 -10.04 4.16 10.41
C VAL A 196 -9.30 2.97 11.03
N GLN A 197 -9.19 2.94 12.35
CA GLN A 197 -8.54 1.84 13.07
C GLN A 197 -9.27 0.51 12.84
N GLU A 198 -10.59 0.49 13.02
CA GLU A 198 -11.44 -0.69 12.74
C GLU A 198 -11.27 -1.19 11.30
N ALA A 199 -11.24 -0.28 10.32
CA ALA A 199 -11.06 -0.65 8.92
C ALA A 199 -9.70 -1.31 8.66
N PHE A 200 -8.62 -0.80 9.28
CA PHE A 200 -7.29 -1.40 9.15
C PHE A 200 -7.17 -2.74 9.87
N GLU A 201 -7.89 -2.96 10.97
CA GLU A 201 -7.98 -4.29 11.58
C GLU A 201 -8.63 -5.31 10.64
N GLU A 202 -9.69 -4.94 9.91
CA GLU A 202 -10.32 -5.82 8.93
C GLU A 202 -9.42 -6.09 7.71
N ILE A 203 -8.68 -5.08 7.24
CA ILE A 203 -7.66 -5.26 6.19
C ILE A 203 -6.58 -6.23 6.66
N LEU A 204 -6.09 -6.09 7.89
CA LEU A 204 -5.09 -7.01 8.45
C LEU A 204 -5.64 -8.44 8.54
N LYS A 205 -6.88 -8.62 9.00
CA LYS A 205 -7.52 -9.94 9.09
C LYS A 205 -7.72 -10.60 7.72
N PHE A 206 -7.92 -9.82 6.66
CA PHE A 206 -8.05 -10.36 5.31
C PHE A 206 -6.74 -11.03 4.83
N TRP A 207 -5.58 -10.47 5.17
CA TRP A 207 -4.28 -10.96 4.71
C TRP A 207 -3.57 -11.96 5.65
N LEU A 208 -4.11 -12.23 6.84
CA LEU A 208 -3.55 -13.12 7.87
C LEU A 208 -4.19 -14.52 7.86
#